data_AF-A0A8X6VC10-F1
#
_entry.id   AF-A0A8X6VC10-F1
#
_cell.length_a   1.000
_cell.length_b   1.000
_cell.length_c   1.000
_cell.angle_alpha   90.00
_cell.angle_beta   90.00
_cell.angle_gamma   90.00
#
_symmetry.space_group_name_H-M   'P 1'
#
loop_
_entity.id
_entity.type
_entity.pdbx_description
1 polymer ?
#
loop_
_entity_poly.entity_id
_entity_poly.type
_entity_poly.pdbx_seq_one_letter_code
_entity_poly.pdbx_strand_id
1 'polypeptide(L)'
;MKHATPLAFSHPRAKRVCFDKDNGKASSFKPDAVPENHFHLGSHNYAVVSDFADVARIHLRRYKLDATGSLLPTKDGITVTPSVWLALVREFSAIDQAFEDGKVFVIKDCLLLSRTVIENVTHIIMQRYFQRKDFTRKFLTPVSMLKETEWNVLKDIHKQITSKTVSIMFGRVF
;
A
#
# COMPACT_ATOMS: atom_id res chain seq x y z
N MET A 1 -11.05 25.58 -52.30
CA MET A 1 -10.28 24.82 -51.28
C MET A 1 -11.17 24.67 -50.05
N LYS A 2 -11.69 23.47 -49.79
CA LYS A 2 -12.62 23.21 -48.68
C LYS A 2 -11.81 22.74 -47.48
N HIS A 3 -11.88 23.49 -46.37
CA HIS A 3 -11.24 23.11 -45.12
C HIS A 3 -11.99 21.92 -44.49
N ALA A 4 -11.25 20.86 -44.17
CA ALA A 4 -11.77 19.71 -43.42
C ALA A 4 -11.57 19.94 -41.92
N THR A 5 -12.66 19.94 -41.17
CA THR A 5 -12.69 19.94 -39.70
C THR A 5 -12.22 18.58 -39.17
N PRO A 6 -11.35 18.49 -38.14
CA PRO A 6 -10.99 17.19 -37.58
C PRO A 6 -12.15 16.63 -36.75
N LEU A 7 -12.56 15.41 -37.09
CA LEU A 7 -13.47 14.57 -36.32
C LEU A 7 -12.85 14.26 -34.95
N ALA A 8 -13.52 14.69 -33.88
CA ALA A 8 -13.17 14.31 -32.52
C ALA A 8 -13.46 12.80 -32.32
N PHE A 9 -12.41 12.00 -32.21
CA PHE A 9 -12.51 10.62 -31.75
C PHE A 9 -12.81 10.60 -30.25
N SER A 10 -14.09 10.57 -29.88
CA SER A 10 -14.51 10.25 -28.53
C SER A 10 -14.32 8.76 -28.29
N HIS A 11 -13.17 8.39 -27.71
CA HIS A 11 -13.02 7.06 -27.13
C HIS A 11 -13.90 6.96 -25.88
N PRO A 12 -14.63 5.85 -25.67
CA PRO A 12 -15.37 5.63 -24.44
C PRO A 12 -14.37 5.64 -23.27
N ARG A 13 -14.53 6.62 -22.39
CA ARG A 13 -13.71 6.76 -21.19
C ARG A 13 -13.98 5.56 -20.29
N ALA A 14 -13.07 4.59 -20.30
CA ALA A 14 -13.01 3.57 -19.27
C ALA A 14 -13.09 4.26 -17.90
N LYS A 15 -13.98 3.74 -17.05
CA LYS A 15 -14.36 4.34 -15.77
C LYS A 15 -13.12 4.83 -15.05
N ARG A 16 -13.07 6.15 -14.79
CA ARG A 16 -12.06 6.77 -13.92
C ARG A 16 -12.11 6.02 -12.59
N VAL A 17 -11.11 5.22 -12.26
CA VAL A 17 -10.89 4.76 -10.88
C VAL A 17 -10.21 5.91 -10.17
N CYS A 18 -10.94 7.01 -10.00
CA CYS A 18 -10.54 8.01 -9.04
C CYS A 18 -11.27 7.68 -7.75
N PHE A 19 -10.53 7.74 -6.65
CA PHE A 19 -11.01 8.36 -5.42
C PHE A 19 -12.06 9.41 -5.75
N ASP A 20 -13.25 9.29 -5.17
CA ASP A 20 -14.31 10.27 -5.38
C ASP A 20 -13.75 11.68 -5.28
N LYS A 21 -14.12 12.50 -6.25
CA LYS A 21 -13.61 13.86 -6.49
C LYS A 21 -14.11 14.88 -5.45
N ASP A 22 -14.30 14.47 -4.21
CA ASP A 22 -14.66 15.33 -3.08
C ASP A 22 -13.57 15.26 -2.00
N ASN A 23 -12.71 16.28 -1.99
CA ASN A 23 -11.90 16.70 -0.85
C ASN A 23 -11.16 15.58 -0.08
N GLY A 24 -10.13 14.97 -0.67
CA GLY A 24 -9.04 14.30 0.09
C GLY A 24 -9.45 13.22 1.09
N LYS A 25 -10.70 12.73 1.03
CA LYS A 25 -11.23 11.69 1.90
C LYS A 25 -10.88 10.37 1.24
N ALA A 26 -10.04 9.58 1.88
CA ALA A 26 -9.91 8.19 1.49
C ALA A 26 -11.29 7.53 1.58
N SER A 27 -11.72 6.88 0.50
CA SER A 27 -13.08 6.36 0.34
C SER A 27 -13.38 5.36 1.45
N SER A 28 -14.28 5.71 2.36
CA SER A 28 -14.83 4.76 3.32
C SER A 28 -15.59 3.67 2.60
N PHE A 29 -15.54 2.44 3.09
CA PHE A 29 -16.29 1.32 2.50
C PHE A 29 -16.89 0.43 3.58
N LYS A 30 -17.92 -0.34 3.23
CA LYS A 30 -18.50 -1.33 4.15
C LYS A 30 -17.69 -2.63 4.13
N PRO A 31 -17.58 -3.37 5.24
CA PRO A 31 -16.81 -4.63 5.28
C PRO A 31 -17.24 -5.68 4.25
N ASP A 32 -18.52 -5.67 3.83
CA ASP A 32 -19.11 -6.54 2.81
C ASP A 32 -18.98 -6.00 1.38
N ALA A 33 -18.57 -4.75 1.22
CA ALA A 33 -18.40 -4.06 -0.05
C ALA A 33 -16.96 -3.52 -0.19
N VAL A 34 -15.97 -4.40 -0.04
CA VAL A 34 -14.55 -4.06 -0.15
C VAL A 34 -14.22 -3.68 -1.60
N PRO A 35 -13.64 -2.49 -1.86
CA PRO A 35 -13.27 -2.08 -3.21
C PRO A 35 -12.21 -3.00 -3.83
N GLU A 36 -12.22 -3.17 -5.15
CA GLU A 36 -11.35 -4.09 -5.89
C GLU A 36 -9.84 -3.84 -5.67
N ASN A 37 -9.44 -2.60 -5.37
CA ASN A 37 -8.06 -2.23 -5.11
C ASN A 37 -7.63 -2.38 -3.63
N HIS A 38 -8.50 -2.90 -2.77
CA HIS A 38 -8.27 -3.17 -1.36
C HIS A 38 -8.16 -4.67 -1.12
N PHE A 39 -7.00 -5.10 -0.64
CA PHE A 39 -6.67 -6.47 -0.33
C PHE A 39 -6.65 -6.65 1.18
N HIS A 40 -7.52 -7.51 1.71
CA HIS A 40 -7.62 -7.77 3.14
C HIS A 40 -6.42 -8.59 3.63
N LEU A 41 -5.78 -8.14 4.71
CA LEU A 41 -4.66 -8.84 5.34
C LEU A 41 -5.08 -9.60 6.60
N GLY A 42 -6.22 -9.24 7.18
CA GLY A 42 -6.71 -9.74 8.45
C GLY A 42 -7.19 -8.61 9.36
N SER A 43 -8.14 -8.92 10.23
CA SER A 43 -8.81 -7.94 11.11
C SER A 43 -9.23 -6.67 10.34
N HIS A 44 -8.62 -5.52 10.63
CA HIS A 44 -8.88 -4.26 9.91
C HIS A 44 -7.64 -3.75 9.15
N ASN A 45 -6.69 -4.62 8.82
CA ASN A 45 -5.51 -4.25 8.04
C ASN A 45 -5.74 -4.57 6.55
N TYR A 46 -5.39 -3.63 5.69
CA TYR A 46 -5.53 -3.76 4.24
C TYR A 46 -4.26 -3.30 3.53
N ALA A 47 -3.92 -3.99 2.45
CA ALA A 47 -3.05 -3.47 1.42
C ALA A 47 -3.92 -2.80 0.35
N VAL A 48 -3.61 -1.55 -0.02
CA VAL A 48 -4.39 -0.77 -0.98
C VAL A 48 -3.50 -0.26 -2.09
N VAL A 49 -3.90 -0.50 -3.34
CA VAL A 49 -3.21 0.07 -4.49
C VAL A 49 -3.96 1.32 -4.95
N SER A 50 -3.28 2.47 -4.92
CA SER A 50 -3.82 3.78 -5.29
C SER A 50 -3.10 4.30 -6.53
N ASP A 51 -3.82 5.03 -7.37
CA ASP A 51 -3.31 5.75 -8.55
C ASP A 51 -3.46 7.28 -8.41
N PHE A 52 -3.57 7.76 -7.17
CA PHE A 52 -3.81 9.18 -6.88
C PHE A 52 -2.77 10.08 -7.58
N ALA A 53 -3.28 11.13 -8.23
CA ALA A 53 -2.48 12.07 -9.03
C ALA A 53 -1.58 11.38 -10.06
N ASP A 54 -2.08 10.29 -10.67
CA ASP A 54 -1.39 9.51 -11.70
C ASP A 54 -0.11 8.81 -11.20
N VAL A 55 0.04 8.67 -9.88
CA VAL A 55 1.17 8.02 -9.23
C VAL A 55 0.70 6.77 -8.50
N ALA A 56 1.16 5.61 -8.98
CA ALA A 56 0.93 4.34 -8.29
C ALA A 56 1.57 4.34 -6.89
N ARG A 57 0.79 3.97 -5.88
CA ARG A 57 1.24 3.81 -4.48
C ARG A 57 0.59 2.58 -3.86
N ILE A 58 1.34 1.92 -2.98
CA ILE A 58 0.84 0.81 -2.17
C ILE A 58 0.76 1.30 -0.72
N HIS A 59 -0.43 1.23 -0.13
CA HIS A 59 -0.67 1.55 1.27
C HIS A 59 -0.83 0.26 2.06
N LEU A 60 -0.07 0.08 3.14
CA LEU A 60 -0.27 -1.00 4.11
C LEU A 60 -0.82 -0.34 5.37
N ARG A 61 -2.13 -0.42 5.58
CA ARG A 61 -2.83 0.49 6.50
C ARG A 61 -3.94 -0.20 7.29
N ARG A 62 -4.05 0.19 8.55
CA ARG A 62 -5.16 -0.17 9.43
C ARG A 62 -6.36 0.74 9.18
N TYR A 63 -7.53 0.14 9.29
CA TYR A 63 -8.81 0.80 9.22
C TYR A 63 -9.50 0.72 10.59
N LYS A 64 -10.44 1.63 10.80
CA LYS A 64 -11.36 1.61 11.94
C LYS A 64 -12.78 1.68 11.44
N LEU A 65 -13.69 1.01 12.12
CA LEU A 65 -15.12 1.21 11.88
C LEU A 65 -15.54 2.58 12.44
N ASP A 66 -16.32 3.31 11.67
CA ASP A 66 -17.02 4.49 12.14
C ASP A 66 -18.37 4.13 12.77
N ALA A 67 -19.08 5.14 13.28
CA ALA A 67 -20.40 4.97 13.90
C ALA A 67 -21.46 4.41 12.92
N THR A 68 -21.23 4.52 11.61
CA THR A 68 -22.12 3.97 10.58
C THR A 68 -21.77 2.53 10.23
N GLY A 69 -20.68 1.98 10.77
CA GLY A 69 -20.14 0.67 10.39
C GLY A 69 -19.31 0.69 9.10
N SER A 70 -18.87 1.86 8.64
CA SER A 70 -17.99 1.99 7.48
C SER A 70 -16.53 2.01 7.92
N LEU A 71 -15.66 1.35 7.17
CA LEU A 71 -14.22 1.32 7.40
C LEU A 71 -13.58 2.61 6.90
N LEU A 72 -12.90 3.30 7.80
CA LEU A 72 -12.10 4.49 7.54
C LEU A 72 -10.62 4.19 7.76
N PRO A 73 -9.71 4.64 6.88
CA PRO A 73 -8.28 4.46 7.10
C PRO A 73 -7.81 5.28 8.30
N THR A 74 -6.92 4.72 9.11
CA THR A 74 -6.28 5.42 10.24
C THR A 74 -4.92 6.00 9.82
N LYS A 75 -4.24 6.70 10.73
CA LYS A 75 -2.85 7.13 10.52
C LYS A 75 -1.87 5.95 10.62
N ASP A 76 -2.29 4.82 11.18
CA ASP A 76 -1.47 3.62 11.37
C ASP A 76 -1.36 2.88 10.05
N GLY A 77 -0.25 3.11 9.39
CA GLY A 77 0.04 2.50 8.12
C GLY A 77 1.12 3.26 7.37
N ILE A 78 1.79 2.55 6.48
CA ILE A 78 2.82 3.12 5.62
C ILE A 78 2.32 3.25 4.19
N THR A 79 3.06 4.00 3.40
CA THR A 79 2.85 4.10 1.96
C THR A 79 4.19 3.99 1.27
N VAL A 80 4.28 3.03 0.36
CA VAL A 80 5.50 2.71 -0.37
C VAL A 80 5.30 2.94 -1.87
N THR A 81 6.41 3.18 -2.56
CA THR A 81 6.41 3.24 -4.02
C THR A 81 6.45 1.82 -4.59
N PRO A 82 6.04 1.61 -5.86
CA PRO A 82 6.17 0.32 -6.53
C PRO A 82 7.59 -0.24 -6.45
N SER A 83 8.60 0.63 -6.55
CA SER A 83 10.00 0.23 -6.46
C SER A 83 10.42 -0.29 -5.08
N VAL A 84 9.85 0.25 -3.98
CA VAL A 84 10.12 -0.23 -2.62
C VAL A 84 9.32 -1.50 -2.35
N TRP A 85 8.08 -1.56 -2.84
CA TRP A 85 7.25 -2.77 -2.78
C TRP A 85 7.92 -3.97 -3.47
N LEU A 86 8.45 -3.80 -4.68
CA LEU A 86 9.15 -4.88 -5.37
C LEU A 86 10.41 -5.35 -4.63
N ALA A 87 11.13 -4.44 -3.97
CA ALA A 87 12.26 -4.83 -3.13
C ALA A 87 11.80 -5.61 -1.89
N LEU A 88 10.70 -5.18 -1.24
CA LEU A 88 10.10 -5.94 -0.13
C LEU A 88 9.74 -7.36 -0.52
N VAL A 89 9.04 -7.54 -1.65
CA VAL A 89 8.60 -8.86 -2.12
C VAL A 89 9.76 -9.81 -2.39
N ARG A 90 10.86 -9.30 -2.97
CA ARG A 90 12.05 -10.12 -3.28
C ARG A 90 12.76 -10.63 -2.02
N GLU A 91 12.64 -9.90 -0.93
CA GLU A 91 13.40 -10.15 0.30
C GLU A 91 12.60 -10.92 1.36
N PHE A 92 11.37 -11.38 1.10
CA PHE A 92 10.54 -12.02 2.13
C PHE A 92 11.24 -13.14 2.89
N SER A 93 11.93 -14.05 2.19
CA SER A 93 12.68 -15.14 2.82
C SER A 93 13.88 -14.64 3.64
N ALA A 94 14.59 -13.62 3.16
CA ALA A 94 15.71 -13.01 3.87
C ALA A 94 15.26 -12.23 5.11
N ILE A 95 14.08 -11.60 5.04
CA ILE A 95 13.43 -10.91 6.15
C ILE A 95 13.06 -11.90 7.25
N ASP A 96 12.40 -13.01 6.90
CA ASP A 96 12.02 -14.04 7.87
C ASP A 96 13.27 -14.61 8.57
N GLN A 97 14.35 -14.89 7.82
CA GLN A 97 15.62 -15.33 8.41
C GLN A 97 16.23 -14.27 9.34
N ALA A 98 16.21 -12.99 8.95
CA ALA A 98 16.71 -11.92 9.79
C ALA A 98 15.92 -11.82 11.11
N PHE A 99 14.61 -12.07 11.08
CA PHE A 99 13.80 -12.09 12.29
C PHE A 99 14.15 -13.25 13.22
N GLU A 100 14.42 -14.44 12.67
CA GLU A 100 14.91 -15.57 13.48
C GLU A 100 16.28 -15.30 14.11
N ASP A 101 17.15 -14.59 13.40
CA ASP A 101 18.43 -14.13 13.93
C ASP A 101 18.30 -12.97 14.95
N GLY A 102 17.08 -12.49 15.24
CA GLY A 102 16.85 -11.34 16.12
C GLY A 102 17.28 -9.99 15.54
N LYS A 103 17.40 -9.89 14.21
CA LYS A 103 17.85 -8.70 13.49
C LYS A 103 16.68 -7.92 12.92
N VAL A 104 16.91 -6.62 12.70
CA VAL A 104 16.06 -5.77 11.86
C VAL A 104 16.47 -5.88 10.40
N PHE A 105 15.52 -5.68 9.48
CA PHE A 105 15.78 -5.68 8.04
C PHE A 105 15.53 -4.29 7.45
N VAL A 106 16.35 -3.85 6.51
CA VAL A 106 16.24 -2.53 5.87
C VAL A 106 16.11 -2.70 4.36
N ILE A 107 15.10 -2.04 3.80
CA ILE A 107 14.85 -2.02 2.35
C ILE A 107 15.13 -0.63 1.80
N LYS A 108 16.03 -0.57 0.80
CA LYS A 108 16.39 0.65 0.05
C LYS A 108 16.71 1.85 0.96
N ASP A 109 17.29 1.60 2.12
CA ASP A 109 17.63 2.62 3.12
C ASP A 109 16.48 3.53 3.56
N CYS A 110 15.23 3.07 3.43
CA CYS A 110 14.06 3.92 3.65
C CYS A 110 12.89 3.22 4.35
N LEU A 111 12.92 1.90 4.46
CA LEU A 111 11.90 1.09 5.12
C LEU A 111 12.58 0.09 6.06
N LEU A 112 12.36 0.27 7.35
CA LEU A 112 12.80 -0.64 8.40
C LEU A 112 11.70 -1.66 8.69
N LEU A 113 12.08 -2.92 8.84
CA LEU A 113 11.24 -4.00 9.31
C LEU A 113 11.84 -4.60 10.59
N SER A 114 10.98 -4.85 11.58
CA SER A 114 11.37 -5.49 12.82
C SER A 114 10.27 -6.41 13.34
N ARG A 115 10.65 -7.53 13.95
CA ARG A 115 9.76 -8.43 14.67
C ARG A 115 9.78 -8.09 16.16
N THR A 116 8.61 -7.99 16.77
CA THR A 116 8.47 -7.77 18.23
C THR A 116 7.30 -8.56 18.79
N VAL A 117 7.32 -8.85 20.09
CA VAL A 117 6.19 -9.44 20.81
C VAL A 117 5.51 -8.35 21.64
N ILE A 118 4.21 -8.19 21.47
CA ILE A 118 3.36 -7.25 22.23
C ILE A 118 2.17 -8.04 22.72
N GLU A 119 1.91 -8.02 24.04
CA GLU A 119 0.78 -8.74 24.65
C GLU A 119 0.71 -10.22 24.23
N ASN A 120 1.86 -10.91 24.22
CA ASN A 120 2.01 -12.31 23.79
C ASN A 120 1.67 -12.59 22.31
N VAL A 121 1.58 -11.55 21.48
CA VAL A 121 1.35 -11.66 20.04
C VAL A 121 2.55 -11.13 19.26
N THR A 122 3.05 -11.93 18.32
CA THR A 122 4.12 -11.53 17.41
C THR A 122 3.59 -10.55 16.37
N HIS A 123 4.31 -9.43 16.25
CA HIS A 123 4.02 -8.36 15.30
C HIS A 123 5.25 -8.07 14.43
N ILE A 124 4.98 -7.86 13.15
CA ILE A 124 5.91 -7.32 12.16
C ILE A 124 5.60 -5.83 12.05
N ILE A 125 6.58 -5.02 12.42
CA ILE A 125 6.52 -3.56 12.35
C ILE A 125 7.26 -3.12 11.10
N MET A 126 6.58 -2.32 10.28
CA MET A 126 7.15 -1.66 9.12
C MET A 126 7.12 -0.14 9.34
N GLN A 127 8.30 0.47 9.37
CA GLN A 127 8.46 1.90 9.63
C GLN A 127 9.33 2.55 8.58
N ARG A 128 8.84 3.65 8.01
CA ARG A 128 9.62 4.46 7.08
C ARG A 128 10.57 5.37 7.84
N TYR A 129 11.75 5.58 7.29
CA TYR A 129 12.68 6.60 7.77
C TYR A 129 13.38 7.27 6.60
N PHE A 130 14.08 8.36 6.89
CA PHE A 130 15.01 8.96 5.95
C PHE A 130 16.30 9.31 6.66
N GLN A 131 17.40 9.25 5.91
CA GLN A 131 18.69 9.69 6.38
C GLN A 131 18.88 11.18 6.04
N ARG A 132 19.35 11.94 7.02
CA ARG A 132 19.73 13.35 6.88
C ARG A 132 21.18 13.45 6.38
N LYS A 133 21.59 14.65 5.95
CA LYS A 133 22.96 14.92 5.47
C LYS A 133 24.04 14.71 6.55
N ASP A 134 23.67 14.84 7.82
CA ASP A 134 24.51 14.54 8.98
C ASP A 134 24.55 13.04 9.33
N PHE A 135 24.08 12.19 8.41
CA PHE A 135 23.94 10.74 8.54
C PHE A 135 22.97 10.27 9.63
N THR A 136 22.30 11.18 10.35
CA THR A 136 21.27 10.79 11.32
C THR A 136 20.03 10.26 10.62
N ARG A 137 19.35 9.29 11.25
CA ARG A 137 18.11 8.70 10.73
C ARG A 137 16.92 9.30 11.47
N LYS A 138 15.94 9.81 10.72
CA LYS A 138 14.66 10.26 11.28
C LYS A 138 13.55 9.30 10.88
N PHE A 139 13.01 8.62 11.87
CA PHE A 139 11.83 7.76 11.72
C PHE A 139 10.57 8.61 11.48
N LEU A 140 9.72 8.13 10.59
CA LEU A 140 8.40 8.70 10.37
C LEU A 140 7.41 8.08 11.34
N THR A 141 6.49 8.91 11.84
CA THR A 141 5.43 8.49 12.77
C THR A 141 4.51 7.41 12.19
N PRO A 142 4.14 7.41 10.89
CA PRO A 142 3.31 6.35 10.35
C PRO A 142 4.05 5.02 10.37
N VAL A 143 3.47 4.07 11.09
CA VAL A 143 3.96 2.69 11.25
C VAL A 143 2.84 1.76 10.84
N SER A 144 3.17 0.73 10.06
CA SER A 144 2.27 -0.40 9.83
C SER A 144 2.68 -1.52 10.76
N MET A 145 1.72 -2.06 11.49
CA MET A 145 1.94 -3.16 12.43
C MET A 145 0.98 -4.27 12.08
N LEU A 146 1.56 -5.38 11.59
CA LEU A 146 0.85 -6.58 11.18
C LEU A 146 1.15 -7.69 12.17
N LYS A 147 0.15 -8.50 12.50
CA LYS A 147 0.39 -9.79 13.16
C LYS A 147 1.12 -10.72 12.20
N GLU A 148 1.75 -11.75 12.74
CA GLU A 148 2.42 -12.77 11.94
C GLU A 148 1.49 -13.45 10.91
N THR A 149 0.24 -13.71 11.29
CA THR A 149 -0.78 -14.21 10.37
C THR A 149 -1.08 -13.23 9.24
N GLU A 150 -1.17 -11.93 9.53
CA GLU A 150 -1.43 -10.88 8.54
C GLU A 150 -0.20 -10.64 7.63
N TRP A 151 1.01 -10.80 8.16
CA TRP A 151 2.25 -10.81 7.39
C TRP A 151 2.30 -11.98 6.40
N ASN A 152 1.91 -13.18 6.83
CA ASN A 152 1.84 -14.35 5.96
C ASN A 152 0.80 -14.15 4.85
N VAL A 153 -0.38 -13.60 5.17
CA VAL A 153 -1.38 -13.24 4.15
C VAL A 153 -0.81 -12.22 3.16
N LEU A 154 -0.08 -11.20 3.61
CA LEU A 154 0.60 -10.26 2.73
C LEU A 154 1.59 -10.96 1.78
N LYS A 155 2.37 -11.92 2.29
CA LYS A 155 3.27 -12.75 1.49
C LYS A 155 2.50 -13.61 0.49
N ASP A 156 1.33 -14.14 0.82
CA ASP A 156 0.57 -14.99 -0.10
C ASP A 156 -0.05 -14.20 -1.25
N ILE A 157 -0.60 -13.02 -0.95
CA ILE A 157 -1.33 -12.20 -1.93
C ILE A 157 -0.45 -11.19 -2.68
N HIS A 158 0.87 -11.16 -2.43
CA HIS A 158 1.77 -10.15 -2.98
C HIS A 158 1.73 -10.06 -4.51
N LYS A 159 1.50 -11.19 -5.21
CA LYS A 159 1.42 -11.24 -6.68
C LYS A 159 0.20 -10.46 -7.18
N GLN A 160 -0.93 -10.53 -6.49
CA GLN A 160 -2.15 -9.80 -6.85
C GLN A 160 -1.95 -8.29 -6.69
N ILE A 161 -1.38 -7.87 -5.57
CA ILE A 161 -1.02 -6.47 -5.30
C ILE A 161 -0.05 -5.95 -6.37
N THR A 162 0.97 -6.74 -6.69
CA THR A 162 1.97 -6.40 -7.71
C THR A 162 1.34 -6.27 -9.10
N SER A 163 0.49 -7.22 -9.49
CA SER A 163 -0.24 -7.19 -10.76
C SER A 163 -1.12 -5.95 -10.88
N LYS A 164 -1.90 -5.63 -9.83
CA LYS A 164 -2.73 -4.40 -9.80
C LYS A 164 -1.88 -3.14 -9.89
N THR A 165 -0.74 -3.11 -9.21
CA THR A 165 0.22 -1.99 -9.27
C THR A 165 0.75 -1.78 -10.69
N VAL A 166 1.19 -2.86 -11.35
CA VAL A 166 1.67 -2.83 -12.74
C VAL A 166 0.56 -2.40 -13.70
N SER A 167 -0.65 -2.91 -13.53
CA SER A 167 -1.82 -2.51 -14.32
C SER A 167 -2.10 -1.01 -14.21
N ILE A 168 -1.97 -0.41 -13.03
CA ILE A 168 -2.12 1.05 -12.88
C ILE A 168 -0.98 1.82 -13.57
N MET A 169 0.25 1.33 -13.47
CA MET A 169 1.42 2.01 -14.04
C MET A 169 1.43 1.97 -15.58
N PHE A 170 0.99 0.87 -16.19
CA PHE A 170 1.15 0.64 -17.63
C PHE A 170 -0.16 0.43 -18.40
N GLY A 171 -1.28 0.18 -17.70
CA GLY A 171 -2.60 -0.03 -18.31
C GLY A 171 -3.29 1.24 -18.81
N ARG A 172 -2.59 2.38 -18.81
CA ARG A 172 -3.04 3.63 -19.44
C ARG A 172 -2.39 3.88 -20.81
N VAL A 173 -1.65 2.90 -21.34
CA VAL A 173 -0.79 3.03 -22.54
C VAL A 173 -1.35 2.28 -23.76
N PHE A 174 -2.58 1.75 -23.70
CA PHE A 174 -3.23 1.11 -24.85
C PHE A 174 -4.66 1.60 -25.04
#